data_AF-G3HV04-F1
#
_entry.id   AF-G3HV04-F1
#
_cell.length_a   1.000
_cell.length_b   1.000
_cell.length_c   1.000
_cell.angle_alpha   90.00
_cell.angle_beta   90.00
_cell.angle_gamma   90.00
#
_symmetry.space_group_name_H-M   'P 1'
#
loop_
_entity.id
_entity.type
_entity.pdbx_description
1 polymer ?
#
loop_
_entity_poly.entity_id
_entity_poly.type
_entity_poly.pdbx_seq_one_letter_code
_entity_poly.pdbx_strand_id
1 'polypeptide(L)' 'MTQRLLKRGETSGRVDDNEETIKKRLETYYKATEPVISFYEKRGIVRKVGNSSW' A
#
# COMPACT_ATOMS: atom_id res chain seq x y z
N MET A 1 -0.93 -2.23 7.47
CA MET A 1 0.03 -2.44 6.37
C MET A 1 1.47 -2.40 6.86
N THR A 2 1.89 -1.32 7.54
CA THR A 2 3.26 -1.14 8.05
C THR A 2 3.77 -2.32 8.87
N GLN A 3 3.00 -2.78 9.86
CA GLN A 3 3.37 -3.97 10.68
C GLN A 3 3.63 -5.21 9.83
N ARG A 4 2.82 -5.45 8.78
CA ARG A 4 2.98 -6.58 7.87
C ARG A 4 4.29 -6.49 7.08
N LEU A 5 4.65 -5.29 6.62
CA LEU A 5 5.88 -5.06 5.87
C LEU A 5 7.11 -5.17 6.77
N LEU A 6 7.07 -4.62 7.99
CA LEU A 6 8.15 -4.79 8.98
C LEU A 6 8.39 -6.27 9.30
N LYS A 7 7.32 -7.03 9.59
CA LYS A 7 7.44 -8.47 9.88
C LYS A 7 8.04 -9.26 8.72
N ARG A 8 7.78 -8.80 7.50
CA ARG A 8 8.33 -9.37 6.27
C ARG A 8 9.81 -9.05 6.12
N GLY A 9 10.26 -7.85 6.49
CA GLY A 9 11.68 -7.50 6.55
C GLY A 9 12.48 -8.42 7.47
N GLU A 10 11.95 -8.69 8.67
CA GLU A 10 12.57 -9.60 9.66
C GLU A 10 12.80 -11.02 9.14
N THR A 11 11.90 -11.51 8.28
CA THR A 11 11.85 -12.93 7.90
C THR A 11 12.38 -13.23 6.50
N SER A 12 12.46 -12.23 5.62
CA SER A 12 12.80 -12.43 4.20
C SER A 12 14.17 -11.90 3.79
N GLY A 13 14.89 -11.20 4.67
CA GLY A 13 16.15 -10.55 4.34
C GLY A 13 15.99 -9.27 3.50
N ARG A 14 14.76 -8.76 3.33
CA ARG A 14 14.50 -7.49 2.67
C ARG A 14 14.86 -6.31 3.57
N VAL A 15 16.04 -5.74 3.33
CA VAL A 15 16.57 -4.58 4.07
C VAL A 15 15.79 -3.28 3.83
N ASP A 16 15.06 -3.19 2.72
CA ASP A 16 14.21 -2.04 2.36
C ASP A 16 12.84 -2.05 3.08
N ASP A 17 12.48 -3.15 3.74
CA ASP A 17 11.29 -3.23 4.59
C ASP A 17 11.57 -2.62 5.99
N ASN A 18 12.09 -1.39 6.02
CA ASN A 18 12.32 -0.57 7.22
C ASN A 18 11.30 0.58 7.32
N GLU A 19 11.15 1.18 8.50
CA GLU A 19 10.12 2.19 8.78
C GLU A 19 10.15 3.38 7.81
N GLU A 20 11.34 3.94 7.58
CA GLU A 20 11.51 5.11 6.70
C GLU A 20 11.08 4.81 5.26
N THR A 21 11.52 3.67 4.74
CA THR A 21 11.26 3.25 3.37
C THR A 21 9.79 2.85 3.20
N ILE A 22 9.21 2.15 4.19
CA ILE A 22 7.78 1.80 4.19
C ILE A 22 6.92 3.07 4.17
N LYS A 23 7.25 4.09 4.98
CA LYS A 23 6.53 5.36 5.01
C LYS A 23 6.57 6.05 3.64
N LYS A 24 7.75 6.18 3.04
CA LYS A 24 7.92 6.77 1.69
C LYS A 24 7.14 6.01 0.62
N ARG A 25 7.13 4.67 0.68
CA ARG A 25 6.37 3.81 -0.25
C ARG A 25 4.86 3.99 -0.12
N LEU A 26 4.35 4.07 1.11
CA LEU A 26 2.93 4.30 1.35
C LEU A 26 2.50 5.69 0.89
N GLU A 27 3.28 6.73 1.19
CA GLU A 27 3.03 8.09 0.70
C GLU A 27 3.00 8.13 -0.83
N THR A 28 3.99 7.51 -1.48
CA THR A 28 4.04 7.40 -2.95
C THR A 28 2.83 6.64 -3.49
N TYR A 29 2.44 5.54 -2.85
CA TYR A 29 1.26 4.76 -3.22
C TYR A 29 -0.01 5.62 -3.19
N TYR A 30 -0.27 6.35 -2.10
CA TYR A 30 -1.46 7.21 -2.02
C TYR A 30 -1.42 8.31 -3.09
N LYS A 31 -0.30 9.04 -3.18
CA LYS A 31 -0.14 10.13 -4.15
C LYS A 31 -0.33 9.70 -5.60
N ALA A 32 0.18 8.53 -5.98
CA ALA A 32 0.14 8.04 -7.35
C ALA A 32 -1.12 7.21 -7.68
N THR A 33 -1.64 6.46 -6.70
CA THR A 33 -2.70 5.47 -6.94
C THR A 33 -4.09 6.02 -6.65
N GLU A 34 -4.24 6.97 -5.72
CA GLU A 34 -5.55 7.61 -5.46
C GLU A 34 -6.16 8.23 -6.73
N PRO A 35 -5.41 8.98 -7.58
CA PRO A 35 -5.97 9.53 -8.82
C PRO A 35 -6.47 8.45 -9.78
N VAL A 36 -5.82 7.28 -9.83
CA VAL A 36 -6.22 6.15 -10.66
C VAL A 36 -7.52 5.53 -10.15
N ILE A 37 -7.62 5.34 -8.82
CA ILE A 37 -8.86 4.86 -8.18
C ILE A 37 -9.99 5.85 -8.47
N SER A 38 -9.80 7.14 -8.23
CA SER A 38 -10.80 8.17 -8.50
C SER A 38 -11.24 8.23 -9.96
N PHE A 39 -10.31 8.02 -10.91
CA PHE A 39 -10.64 7.96 -12.33
C PHE A 39 -11.61 6.82 -12.66
N TYR A 40 -11.37 5.62 -12.13
CA TYR A 40 -12.24 4.48 -12.38
C TYR A 40 -13.50 4.48 -11.51
N GLU A 41 -13.46 5.07 -10.31
CA GLU A 41 -14.65 5.30 -9.48
C GLU A 41 -15.66 6.17 -10.22
N LYS A 42 -15.21 7.25 -10.89
CA LYS A 42 -16.07 8.10 -11.73
C LYS A 42 -16.72 7.35 -12.90
N ARG A 43 -16.12 6.24 -13.35
CA ARG A 43 -16.68 5.37 -14.40
C ARG A 43 -17.66 4.34 -13.85
N GLY A 44 -17.81 4.23 -12.53
CA GLY A 44 -18.71 3.26 -11.89
C GLY A 44 -18.25 1.80 -11.99
N ILE A 45 -16.99 1.55 -12.36
CA ILE A 45 -16.49 0.17 -12.59
C ILE A 45 -15.59 -0.36 -11.47
N VAL A 46 -15.35 0.42 -10.41
CA VAL A 46 -14.54 -0.01 -9.26
C VAL A 46 -15.35 -0.93 -8.35
N ARG A 47 -14.77 -2.08 -7.99
CA ARG A 47 -15.29 -2.99 -6.96
C ARG A 47 -14.26 -3.08 -5.83
N LYS A 48 -14.57 -2.50 -4.67
CA LYS A 48 -13.71 -2.58 -3.49
C LYS A 48 -13.90 -3.95 -2.83
N VAL A 49 -12.81 -4.70 -2.70
CA VAL A 49 -12.80 -5.95 -1.94
C VAL A 49 -12.26 -5.62 -0.55
N GLY A 50 -13.06 -5.89 0.47
CA GLY A 50 -12.62 -5.79 1.85
C GLY A 50 -11.50 -6.80 2.11
N ASN A 51 -10.35 -6.32 2.56
CA ASN A 51 -9.34 -7.16 3.18
C ASN A 51 -9.30 -6.74 4.65
N SER A 52 -9.69 -7.62 5.56
CA SER A 52 -9.69 -7.40 7.02
C SER A 52 -8.27 -7.37 7.62
N SER A 53 -7.28 -6.92 6.85
CA SER A 53 -5.87 -6.88 7.24
C SER A 53 -5.16 -5.67 6.61
N TRP A 54 -5.83 -4.52 6.62
CA TRP A 54 -5.24 -3.21 6.34
C TRP A 54 -4.62 -2.60 7.59
#